data_AF-D2H3R5-F1
#
_entry.id   AF-D2H3R5-F1
#
_cell.length_a   1.000
_cell.length_b   1.000
_cell.length_c   1.000
_cell.angle_alpha   90.00
_cell.angle_beta   90.00
_cell.angle_gamma   90.00
#
_symmetry.space_group_name_H-M   'P 1'
#
loop_
_entity.id
_entity.type
_entity.pdbx_description
1 polymer ?
#
loop_
_entity_poly.entity_id
_entity_poly.type
_entity_poly.pdbx_seq_one_letter_code
_entity_poly.pdbx_strand_id
1 'polypeptide(L)'
;SLFWENNHLLVMSYTESGHRLMPLCNVLYGRIGDFLSWCRQENGSGLDYQSCPSSEDCENNAVDSFWRRASMQYSRDSSGVIHVMLNGSEPAGAYPDKGFFADFEIPYFQKDKITRIEVWVMHDIGRPKV
;
A
#
# COMPACT_ATOMS: atom_id res chain seq x y z
N SER A 1 -10.52 8.02 -1.57
CA SER A 1 -9.33 7.23 -1.24
C SER A 1 -8.62 6.79 -2.51
N LEU A 2 -7.29 6.70 -2.47
CA LEU A 2 -6.45 6.14 -3.54
C LEU A 2 -5.71 4.91 -3.00
N PHE A 3 -5.91 3.77 -3.65
CA PHE A 3 -5.19 2.51 -3.45
C PHE A 3 -4.24 2.29 -4.61
N TRP A 4 -3.24 1.41 -4.47
CA TRP A 4 -2.27 1.21 -5.53
C TRP A 4 -1.49 -0.09 -5.35
N GLU A 5 -0.95 -0.58 -6.47
CA GLU A 5 0.05 -1.65 -6.51
C GLU A 5 1.16 -1.25 -7.49
N ASN A 6 2.41 -1.52 -7.13
CA ASN A 6 3.61 -1.31 -7.96
C ASN A 6 3.76 0.13 -8.54
N ASN A 7 3.30 1.16 -7.81
CA ASN A 7 3.25 2.56 -8.27
C ASN A 7 3.62 3.60 -7.19
N HIS A 8 4.36 3.22 -6.14
CA HIS A 8 4.51 4.04 -4.94
C HIS A 8 4.93 5.50 -5.22
N LEU A 9 6.02 5.70 -5.96
CA LEU A 9 6.55 7.04 -6.26
C LEU A 9 5.60 7.87 -7.14
N LEU A 10 4.91 7.22 -8.08
CA LEU A 10 3.93 7.87 -8.94
C LEU A 10 2.73 8.35 -8.13
N VAL A 11 2.24 7.51 -7.21
CA VAL A 11 1.14 7.86 -6.29
C VAL A 11 1.50 9.05 -5.42
N MET A 12 2.68 9.05 -4.80
CA MET A 12 3.13 10.18 -4.00
C MET A 12 3.21 11.48 -4.81
N SER A 13 3.81 11.42 -6.00
CA SER A 13 3.95 12.59 -6.88
C SER A 13 2.58 13.10 -7.36
N TYR A 14 1.71 12.21 -7.81
CA TYR A 14 0.39 12.56 -8.32
C TYR A 14 -0.51 13.19 -7.26
N THR A 15 -0.41 12.73 -6.02
CA THR A 15 -1.33 13.13 -4.94
C THR A 15 -0.98 14.46 -4.29
N GLU A 16 0.22 14.99 -4.54
CA GLU A 16 0.70 16.29 -4.04
C GLU A 16 0.45 16.44 -2.53
N SER A 17 0.99 15.54 -1.70
CA SER A 17 0.82 15.57 -0.24
C SER A 17 -0.64 15.60 0.23
N GLY A 18 -1.55 14.97 -0.53
CA GLY A 18 -2.96 14.87 -0.17
C GLY A 18 -3.84 15.95 -0.79
N HIS A 19 -3.28 16.90 -1.56
CA HIS A 19 -4.05 17.97 -2.19
C HIS A 19 -5.02 17.47 -3.26
N ARG A 20 -4.67 16.42 -4.00
CA ARG A 20 -5.55 15.87 -5.06
C ARG A 20 -6.36 14.67 -4.58
N LEU A 21 -5.66 13.68 -4.03
CA LEU A 21 -6.22 12.47 -3.46
C LEU A 21 -5.42 12.08 -2.22
N MET A 22 -6.04 11.33 -1.34
CA MET A 22 -5.45 10.92 -0.07
C MET A 22 -5.17 9.41 -0.10
N PRO A 23 -3.99 8.95 -0.56
CA PRO A 23 -3.52 7.58 -0.39
C PRO A 23 -3.11 7.33 1.07
N LEU A 24 -2.91 6.06 1.43
CA LEU A 24 -2.49 5.67 2.78
C LEU A 24 -1.21 6.41 3.24
N CYS A 25 -0.21 6.57 2.37
CA CYS A 25 1.03 7.30 2.69
C CYS A 25 0.82 8.80 3.01
N ASN A 26 -0.33 9.40 2.68
CA ASN A 26 -0.69 10.77 3.05
C ASN A 26 -1.67 10.84 4.25
N VAL A 27 -2.16 9.71 4.75
CA VAL A 27 -2.91 9.65 6.01
C VAL A 27 -1.93 9.60 7.17
N LEU A 28 -2.20 10.29 8.29
CA LEU A 28 -1.26 10.44 9.41
C LEU A 28 -0.58 9.13 9.84
N TYR A 29 -1.37 8.07 10.05
CA TYR A 29 -0.83 6.78 10.50
C TYR A 29 -0.06 6.02 9.41
N GLY A 30 -0.26 6.31 8.13
CA GLY A 30 0.60 5.79 7.07
C GLY A 30 1.84 6.65 6.87
N ARG A 31 1.70 7.97 6.95
CA ARG A 31 2.76 8.95 6.72
C ARG A 31 3.96 8.77 7.65
N ILE A 32 3.72 8.39 8.90
CA ILE A 32 4.79 8.16 9.88
C ILE A 32 5.62 6.90 9.63
N GLY A 33 5.08 5.93 8.86
CA GLY A 33 5.78 4.69 8.51
C GLY A 33 6.30 4.67 7.08
N ASP A 34 5.94 5.66 6.26
CA ASP A 34 6.23 5.70 4.84
C ASP A 34 7.75 5.72 4.57
N PHE A 35 8.24 4.79 3.73
CA PHE A 35 9.66 4.52 3.46
C PHE A 35 10.54 4.17 4.67
N LEU A 36 9.98 3.98 5.86
CA LEU A 36 10.75 3.60 7.04
C LEU A 36 10.76 2.07 7.20
N SER A 37 11.84 1.57 7.81
CA SER A 37 11.98 0.19 8.24
C SER A 37 12.43 0.16 9.67
N TRP A 38 11.88 -0.74 10.47
CA TRP A 38 12.19 -0.86 11.88
C TRP A 38 11.94 -2.27 12.40
N CYS A 39 12.78 -2.69 13.34
CA CYS A 39 12.62 -3.91 14.11
C CYS A 39 13.52 -3.84 15.34
N ARG A 40 13.25 -4.71 16.31
CA ARG A 40 14.13 -4.92 17.46
C ARG A 40 15.16 -5.99 17.11
N GLN A 41 16.36 -5.86 17.68
CA GLN A 41 17.33 -6.96 17.69
C GLN A 41 16.72 -8.25 18.30
N GLU A 42 17.12 -9.40 17.76
CA GLU A 42 16.63 -10.71 18.22
C GLU A 42 17.04 -10.98 19.67
N ASN A 43 18.34 -10.80 19.97
CA ASN A 43 18.95 -11.05 21.28
C ASN A 43 19.25 -9.76 22.07
N GLY A 44 18.55 -8.67 21.76
CA GLY A 44 18.79 -7.35 22.35
C GLY A 44 17.51 -6.53 22.55
N SER A 45 17.61 -5.45 23.33
CA SER A 45 16.53 -4.47 23.52
C SER A 45 16.62 -3.27 22.57
N GLY A 46 17.73 -3.13 21.85
CA GLY A 46 17.94 -2.05 20.88
C GLY A 46 17.25 -2.29 19.54
N LEU A 47 17.22 -1.24 18.70
CA LEU A 47 16.81 -1.34 17.31
C LEU A 47 17.89 -2.06 16.49
N ASP A 48 17.45 -2.88 15.54
CA ASP A 48 18.37 -3.46 14.56
C ASP A 48 18.52 -2.54 13.35
N TYR A 49 19.76 -2.11 13.10
CA TYR A 49 20.12 -1.26 11.96
C TYR A 49 20.88 -2.04 10.88
N GLN A 50 21.16 -3.33 11.09
CA GLN A 50 21.83 -4.17 10.10
C GLN A 50 20.82 -4.75 9.13
N SER A 51 19.74 -5.35 9.65
CA SER A 51 18.65 -5.91 8.86
C SER A 51 17.38 -6.04 9.68
N CYS A 52 16.24 -6.06 9.00
CA CYS A 52 14.96 -6.42 9.58
C CYS A 52 14.32 -7.58 8.80
N PRO A 53 13.57 -8.46 9.47
CA PRO A 53 12.95 -9.60 8.83
C PRO A 53 11.89 -9.16 7.81
N SER A 54 11.90 -9.84 6.68
CA SER A 54 10.89 -9.74 5.62
C SER A 54 9.74 -10.72 5.85
N SER A 55 8.73 -10.68 4.97
CA SER A 55 7.63 -11.66 4.97
C SER A 55 8.12 -13.10 4.77
N GLU A 56 9.25 -13.30 4.09
CA GLU A 56 9.85 -14.63 3.88
C GLU A 56 10.52 -15.17 5.14
N ASP A 57 11.11 -14.28 5.95
CA ASP A 57 11.77 -14.63 7.21
C ASP A 57 10.75 -14.96 8.30
N CYS A 58 9.75 -14.08 8.47
CA CYS A 58 8.62 -14.33 9.36
C CYS A 58 7.38 -13.50 9.00
N GLU A 59 6.22 -14.14 9.06
CA GLU A 59 4.95 -13.50 8.68
C GLU A 59 4.61 -12.29 9.57
N ASN A 60 4.95 -12.35 10.86
CA ASN A 60 4.57 -11.36 11.86
C ASN A 60 5.72 -10.40 12.20
N ASN A 61 6.47 -9.94 11.19
CA ASN A 61 7.46 -8.89 11.39
C ASN A 61 6.79 -7.53 11.66
N ALA A 62 7.56 -6.60 12.23
CA ALA A 62 7.03 -5.32 12.70
C ALA A 62 6.48 -4.42 11.59
N VAL A 63 7.14 -4.39 10.44
CA VAL A 63 6.78 -3.53 9.30
C VAL A 63 5.54 -4.08 8.60
N ASP A 64 5.50 -5.37 8.29
CA ASP A 64 4.32 -5.99 7.66
C ASP A 64 3.11 -5.94 8.58
N SER A 65 3.27 -6.24 9.86
CA SER A 65 2.17 -6.16 10.83
C SER A 65 1.60 -4.75 10.93
N PHE A 66 2.47 -3.73 10.88
CA PHE A 66 2.06 -2.33 10.84
C PHE A 66 1.23 -2.02 9.59
N TRP A 67 1.75 -2.36 8.40
CA TRP A 67 1.06 -2.07 7.15
C TRP A 67 -0.25 -2.85 7.00
N ARG A 68 -0.30 -4.11 7.45
CA ARG A 68 -1.55 -4.89 7.52
C ARG A 68 -2.59 -4.12 8.33
N ARG A 69 -2.23 -3.63 9.51
CA ARG A 69 -3.16 -2.88 10.37
C ARG A 69 -3.58 -1.54 9.75
N ALA A 70 -2.63 -0.81 9.16
CA ALA A 70 -2.87 0.47 8.52
C ALA A 70 -3.80 0.33 7.30
N SER A 71 -3.52 -0.63 6.40
CA SER A 71 -4.34 -0.95 5.22
C SER A 71 -5.77 -1.36 5.59
N MET A 72 -5.92 -2.22 6.58
CA MET A 72 -7.25 -2.62 7.08
C MET A 72 -8.04 -1.43 7.65
N GLN A 73 -7.38 -0.49 8.33
CA GLN A 73 -8.05 0.68 8.89
C GLN A 73 -8.43 1.68 7.80
N TYR A 74 -7.50 1.97 6.90
CA TYR A 74 -7.72 2.85 5.75
C TYR A 74 -8.87 2.39 4.85
N SER A 75 -8.99 1.09 4.64
CA SER A 75 -10.07 0.50 3.84
C SER A 75 -11.43 0.59 4.51
N ARG A 76 -11.48 0.41 5.84
CA ARG A 76 -12.73 0.56 6.63
C ARG A 76 -13.22 2.01 6.65
N ASP A 77 -12.30 2.97 6.69
CA ASP A 77 -12.63 4.40 6.77
C ASP A 77 -12.91 5.02 5.39
N SER A 78 -12.57 4.30 4.31
CA SER A 78 -12.79 4.75 2.93
C SER A 78 -14.26 4.67 2.51
N SER A 79 -14.71 5.66 1.74
CA SER A 79 -16.08 5.77 1.22
C SER A 79 -16.13 6.56 -0.08
N GLY A 80 -17.30 6.57 -0.74
CA GLY A 80 -17.52 7.27 -2.01
C GLY A 80 -16.88 6.55 -3.20
N VAL A 81 -16.19 7.30 -4.06
CA VAL A 81 -15.44 6.73 -5.19
C VAL A 81 -14.07 6.28 -4.71
N ILE A 82 -13.80 4.99 -4.87
CA ILE A 82 -12.49 4.39 -4.60
C ILE A 82 -11.67 4.44 -5.88
N HIS A 83 -10.49 5.03 -5.85
CA HIS A 83 -9.56 5.04 -6.97
C HIS A 83 -8.45 4.02 -6.71
N VAL A 84 -8.01 3.31 -7.74
CA VAL A 84 -6.95 2.30 -7.66
C VAL A 84 -5.96 2.53 -8.79
N MET A 85 -4.68 2.73 -8.47
CA MET A 85 -3.61 2.94 -9.44
C MET A 85 -2.72 1.69 -9.56
N LEU A 86 -2.86 0.95 -10.66
CA LEU A 86 -2.13 -0.29 -10.93
C LEU A 86 -1.07 -0.09 -12.02
N ASN A 87 0.00 -0.89 -11.99
CA ASN A 87 1.09 -0.82 -12.96
C ASN A 87 0.89 -1.88 -14.06
N GLY A 88 0.46 -1.46 -15.24
CA GLY A 88 0.31 -2.32 -16.44
C GLY A 88 1.62 -2.64 -17.16
N SER A 89 2.75 -2.11 -16.69
CA SER A 89 4.08 -2.52 -17.14
C SER A 89 4.76 -3.50 -16.17
N GLU A 90 4.05 -3.95 -15.13
CA GLU A 90 4.51 -5.00 -14.21
C GLU A 90 4.53 -6.37 -14.91
N PRO A 91 5.70 -7.05 -15.02
CA PRO A 91 5.79 -8.36 -15.67
C PRO A 91 4.89 -9.45 -15.09
N ALA A 92 4.60 -9.40 -13.78
CA ALA A 92 3.70 -10.36 -13.13
C ALA A 92 2.21 -10.05 -13.35
N GLY A 93 1.89 -8.97 -14.08
CA GLY A 93 0.54 -8.46 -14.27
C GLY A 93 0.18 -7.33 -13.31
N ALA A 94 -0.83 -6.53 -13.68
CA ALA A 94 -1.16 -5.30 -12.95
C ALA A 94 -1.77 -5.53 -11.56
N TYR A 95 -2.38 -6.69 -11.32
CA TYR A 95 -3.02 -7.05 -10.06
C TYR A 95 -2.37 -8.32 -9.48
N PRO A 96 -1.60 -8.20 -8.39
CA PRO A 96 -1.09 -9.38 -7.71
C PRO A 96 -2.21 -10.05 -6.90
N ASP A 97 -2.43 -11.35 -7.14
CA ASP A 97 -3.45 -12.14 -6.41
C ASP A 97 -3.15 -12.28 -4.90
N LYS A 98 -1.91 -12.00 -4.50
CA LYS A 98 -1.46 -11.93 -3.10
C LYS A 98 -0.75 -10.60 -2.90
N GLY A 99 -1.18 -9.84 -1.90
CA GLY A 99 -0.68 -8.48 -1.67
C GLY A 99 -1.55 -7.70 -0.71
N PHE A 100 -1.10 -6.51 -0.31
CA PHE A 100 -1.87 -5.67 0.62
C PHE A 100 -3.24 -5.32 0.07
N PHE A 101 -3.32 -4.96 -1.21
CA PHE A 101 -4.59 -4.61 -1.82
C PHE A 101 -5.57 -5.78 -1.85
N ALA A 102 -5.10 -6.96 -2.24
CA ALA A 102 -5.89 -8.20 -2.32
C ALA A 102 -6.33 -8.71 -0.94
N ASP A 103 -5.41 -8.81 0.02
CA ASP A 103 -5.61 -9.56 1.26
C ASP A 103 -6.06 -8.69 2.44
N PHE A 104 -5.70 -7.40 2.46
CA PHE A 104 -5.89 -6.54 3.63
C PHE A 104 -6.69 -5.25 3.34
N GLU A 105 -7.03 -4.98 2.08
CA GLU A 105 -7.77 -3.78 1.70
C GLU A 105 -9.14 -4.10 1.12
N ILE A 106 -9.20 -4.83 0.00
CA ILE A 106 -10.46 -5.25 -0.65
C ILE A 106 -11.43 -5.92 0.35
N PRO A 107 -11.00 -6.87 1.21
CA PRO A 107 -11.92 -7.54 2.14
C PRO A 107 -12.50 -6.60 3.22
N TYR A 108 -11.89 -5.43 3.43
CA TYR A 108 -12.23 -4.51 4.50
C TYR A 108 -13.04 -3.28 4.04
N PHE A 109 -13.32 -3.19 2.73
CA PHE A 109 -14.20 -2.18 2.16
C PHE A 109 -15.62 -2.24 2.73
N GLN A 110 -16.14 -1.07 3.10
CA GLN A 110 -17.52 -0.91 3.57
C GLN A 110 -18.44 -0.75 2.35
N LYS A 111 -18.96 -1.87 1.83
CA LYS A 111 -19.74 -1.91 0.58
C LYS A 111 -20.91 -0.93 0.56
N ASP A 112 -21.55 -0.70 1.69
CA ASP A 112 -22.65 0.25 1.88
C ASP A 112 -22.22 1.73 1.73
N LYS A 113 -20.93 2.04 1.94
CA LYS A 113 -20.37 3.39 1.86
C LYS A 113 -19.66 3.67 0.54
N ILE A 114 -19.47 2.66 -0.32
CA ILE A 114 -18.75 2.78 -1.59
C ILE A 114 -19.73 2.94 -2.74
N THR A 115 -19.53 3.98 -3.54
CA THR A 115 -20.35 4.25 -4.72
C THR A 115 -19.89 3.43 -5.92
N ARG A 116 -18.58 3.42 -6.20
CA ARG A 116 -17.95 2.63 -7.26
C ARG A 116 -16.44 2.56 -7.04
N ILE A 117 -15.79 1.66 -7.77
CA ILE A 117 -14.34 1.53 -7.83
C ILE A 117 -13.89 1.91 -9.24
N GLU A 118 -12.92 2.81 -9.34
CA GLU A 118 -12.30 3.27 -10.58
C GLU A 118 -10.84 2.85 -10.61
N VAL A 119 -10.45 2.11 -11.65
CA VAL A 119 -9.11 1.54 -11.77
C VAL A 119 -8.35 2.23 -12.90
N TRP A 120 -7.15 2.70 -12.60
CA TRP A 120 -6.22 3.32 -13.51
C TRP A 120 -5.03 2.38 -13.73
N VAL A 121 -4.95 1.78 -14.91
CA VAL A 121 -3.83 0.92 -15.29
C VAL A 121 -2.78 1.76 -16.02
N MET A 122 -1.76 2.16 -15.27
CA MET A 122 -0.69 3.04 -15.72
C MET A 122 0.36 2.24 -16.47
N HIS A 123 0.93 2.81 -17.53
CA HIS A 123 1.99 2.16 -18.31
C HIS A 123 3.20 3.06 -18.37
N ASP A 124 4.38 2.45 -18.28
CA ASP A 124 5.64 3.16 -18.45
C ASP A 124 5.76 3.69 -19.90
N ILE A 125 6.26 4.91 -20.03
CA ILE A 125 6.42 5.55 -21.35
C ILE A 125 7.45 4.76 -22.16
N GLY A 126 7.03 4.24 -23.31
CA GLY A 126 7.88 3.50 -24.24
C GLY A 126 8.18 2.05 -23.84
N ARG A 127 7.51 1.50 -22.82
CA ARG A 127 7.67 0.10 -22.40
C ARG A 127 6.52 -0.80 -22.87
N PRO A 128 6.70 -2.14 -22.82
CA PRO A 128 5.66 -3.09 -23.16
C PRO A 128 4.40 -2.88 -22.32
N LYS A 129 3.26 -3.05 -22.98
CA LYS A 129 1.96 -3.21 -22.32
C LYS A 129 1.78 -4.70 -22.08
N VAL A 130 1.84 -5.10 -20.82
CA VAL A 130 1.68 -6.49 -20.40
C VAL A 130 0.20 -6.85 -20.34
#